data_AF-A0A536A4F7-F1
#
_entry.id   AF-A0A536A4F7-F1
#
_cell.length_a   1.000
_cell.length_b   1.000
_cell.length_c   1.000
_cell.angle_alpha   90.00
_cell.angle_beta   90.00
_cell.angle_gamma   90.00
#
_symmetry.space_group_name_H-M   'P 1'
#
loop_
_entity.id
_entity.type
_entity.pdbx_description
1 polymer ?
#
loop_
_entity_poly.entity_id
_entity_poly.type
_entity_poly.pdbx_seq_one_letter_code
_entity_poly.pdbx_strand_id
1 'polypeptide(L)' 'LSVPVMTRLRLPERELLDTLVKSGVARSRSHALAWCVRLVSKNESSWLDELKEAMAKVGEVRSQGPLN' A
#
# COMPACT_ATOMS: atom_id res chain seq x y z
N LEU A 1 -4.13 15.61 11.85
CA LEU A 1 -5.36 15.24 11.10
C LEU A 1 -4.96 14.36 9.93
N SER A 2 -5.41 13.10 9.89
CA SER A 2 -5.14 12.21 8.75
C SER A 2 -6.00 12.66 7.59
N VAL A 3 -5.36 13.08 6.50
CA VAL A 3 -6.07 13.47 5.28
C VAL A 3 -6.57 12.18 4.60
N PRO A 4 -7.84 12.08 4.16
CA PRO A 4 -8.37 10.86 3.54
C PRO A 4 -7.52 10.43 2.34
N VAL A 5 -7.18 9.14 2.26
CA VAL A 5 -6.27 8.58 1.23
C VAL A 5 -6.67 8.99 -0.20
N MET A 6 -7.97 9.09 -0.48
CA MET A 6 -8.50 9.49 -1.79
C MET A 6 -8.12 10.91 -2.23
N THR A 7 -7.88 11.84 -1.31
CA THR A 7 -7.54 13.22 -1.69
C THR A 7 -6.08 13.38 -2.09
N ARG A 8 -5.22 12.38 -1.78
CA ARG A 8 -3.82 12.35 -2.22
C ARG A 8 -3.66 11.72 -3.60
N LEU A 9 -4.66 10.99 -4.07
CA LEU A 9 -4.59 10.34 -5.37
C LEU A 9 -4.71 11.36 -6.52
N ARG A 10 -3.85 11.22 -7.51
CA ARG A 10 -3.89 11.96 -8.77
C ARG A 10 -5.06 11.48 -9.64
N LEU A 11 -5.37 12.23 -10.69
CA LEU A 11 -6.49 11.92 -11.58
C LEU A 11 -6.41 10.50 -12.20
N PRO A 12 -5.24 10.04 -12.71
CA PRO A 12 -5.14 8.71 -13.31
C PRO A 12 -5.42 7.57 -12.31
N GLU A 13 -4.97 7.72 -11.07
CA GLU A 13 -5.21 6.74 -10.01
C GLU A 13 -6.70 6.66 -9.67
N ARG A 14 -7.39 7.81 -9.66
CA ARG A 14 -8.84 7.86 -9.45
C ARG A 14 -9.63 7.22 -10.60
N GLU A 15 -9.19 7.42 -11.85
CA GLU A 15 -9.82 6.79 -13.01
C GLU A 15 -9.71 5.27 -13.01
N LEU A 16 -8.55 4.73 -12.59
CA LEU A 16 -8.38 3.29 -12.42
C LEU A 16 -9.34 2.73 -11.37
N LEU A 17 -9.45 3.38 -10.20
CA LEU A 17 -10.40 2.97 -9.16
C LEU A 17 -11.86 3.05 -9.65
N ASP A 18 -12.19 4.10 -10.42
CA ASP A 18 -13.53 4.25 -11.01
C ASP A 18 -13.83 3.15 -12.03
N THR A 19 -12.84 2.75 -12.81
CA THR A 19 -12.95 1.64 -13.76
C THR A 19 -13.23 0.33 -13.05
N LEU A 20 -12.54 0.06 -11.93
CA LEU A 20 -12.77 -1.14 -11.11
C LEU A 20 -14.16 -1.16 -10.47
N VAL A 21 -14.70 0.01 -10.12
CA VAL A 21 -16.08 0.10 -9.62
C VAL A 21 -17.09 -0.11 -10.74
N LYS A 22 -16.89 0.57 -11.88
CA LYS A 22 -17.78 0.46 -13.05
C LYS A 22 -17.83 -0.96 -13.62
N SER A 23 -16.73 -1.70 -13.58
CA SER A 23 -16.67 -3.09 -14.05
C SER A 23 -17.23 -4.11 -13.06
N GLY A 24 -17.63 -3.68 -11.85
CA GLY A 24 -18.16 -4.58 -10.82
C GLY A 24 -17.10 -5.34 -10.02
N VAL A 25 -15.80 -5.13 -10.29
CA VAL A 25 -14.71 -5.73 -9.49
C VAL A 25 -14.75 -5.23 -8.04
N ALA A 26 -15.21 -4.00 -7.83
CA ALA A 26 -15.37 -3.43 -6.50
C ALA A 26 -16.70 -2.69 -6.28
N ARG A 27 -17.27 -2.84 -5.08
CA ARG A 27 -18.51 -2.16 -4.66
C ARG A 27 -18.36 -0.68 -4.27
N SER A 28 -17.12 -0.18 -4.16
CA SER A 28 -16.81 1.22 -3.84
C SER A 28 -15.34 1.53 -4.14
N ARG A 29 -14.97 2.82 -4.20
CA ARG A 29 -13.57 3.26 -4.41
C ARG A 29 -12.62 2.76 -3.31
N SER A 30 -13.07 2.76 -2.05
CA SER A 30 -12.27 2.20 -0.94
C SER A 30 -12.09 0.70 -1.07
N HIS A 31 -13.13 -0.02 -1.54
CA HIS A 31 -13.02 -1.44 -1.82
C HIS A 31 -12.08 -1.72 -3.01
N ALA A 32 -12.10 -0.88 -4.05
CA ALA A 32 -11.18 -0.95 -5.19
C ALA A 32 -9.73 -0.75 -4.74
N LEU A 33 -9.47 0.23 -3.87
CA LEU A 33 -8.13 0.44 -3.31
C LEU A 33 -7.65 -0.78 -2.51
N ALA A 34 -8.51 -1.34 -1.65
CA ALA A 34 -8.18 -2.56 -0.92
C ALA A 34 -7.92 -3.75 -1.86
N TRP A 35 -8.64 -3.84 -2.98
CA TRP A 35 -8.40 -4.83 -4.01
C TRP A 35 -7.01 -4.66 -4.66
N CYS A 36 -6.61 -3.43 -5.02
CA CYS A 36 -5.27 -3.14 -5.55
C CYS A 36 -4.16 -3.54 -4.55
N VAL A 37 -4.33 -3.23 -3.26
CA VAL A 37 -3.35 -3.60 -2.21
C VAL A 37 -3.20 -5.12 -2.10
N ARG A 38 -4.33 -5.86 -2.14
CA ARG A 38 -4.29 -7.33 -2.12
C ARG A 38 -3.63 -7.90 -3.38
N LEU A 39 -3.86 -7.28 -4.53
CA LEU A 39 -3.22 -7.71 -5.79
C LEU A 39 -1.70 -7.57 -5.71
N VAL A 40 -1.20 -6.43 -5.24
CA VAL A 40 0.25 -6.22 -5.03
C VAL A 40 0.78 -7.22 -4.00
N SER A 41 0.08 -7.42 -2.89
CA SER A 41 0.49 -8.40 -1.87
C SER A 41 0.58 -9.82 -2.40
N LYS A 42 -0.25 -10.19 -3.39
CA LYS A 42 -0.25 -11.52 -4.00
C LYS A 42 0.87 -11.65 -5.04
N ASN A 43 1.07 -10.62 -5.85
CA ASN A 43 1.99 -10.68 -6.98
C ASN A 43 3.45 -10.42 -6.56
N GLU A 44 3.66 -9.61 -5.53
CA GLU A 44 4.99 -9.16 -5.08
C GLU A 44 5.30 -9.66 -3.66
N SER A 45 4.72 -10.79 -3.24
CA SER A 45 4.86 -11.29 -1.86
C SER A 45 6.31 -11.51 -1.47
N SER A 46 7.12 -12.14 -2.34
CA SER A 46 8.54 -12.41 -2.09
C SER A 46 9.33 -11.13 -1.87
N TRP A 47 9.16 -10.16 -2.78
CA TRP A 47 9.83 -8.86 -2.67
C TRP A 47 9.39 -8.09 -1.41
N LEU A 48 8.10 -8.14 -1.06
CA LEU A 48 7.61 -7.53 0.18
C LEU A 48 8.20 -8.19 1.43
N ASP A 49 8.45 -9.50 1.42
CA ASP A 49 9.03 -10.21 2.55
C ASP A 49 10.52 -9.88 2.71
N GLU A 50 11.28 -9.83 1.61
CA GLU A 50 12.66 -9.34 1.61
C GLU A 50 12.77 -7.90 2.15
N LEU A 51 11.85 -7.03 1.74
CA LEU A 51 11.80 -5.65 2.23
C LEU A 51 11.53 -5.59 3.75
N LYS A 52 10.62 -6.43 4.27
CA LYS A 52 10.34 -6.50 5.72
C LYS A 52 11.56 -6.99 6.49
N GLU A 53 12.25 -8.01 5.98
CA GLU A 53 13.47 -8.53 6.61
C GLU A 53 14.58 -7.47 6.65
N ALA A 54 14.81 -6.76 5.54
CA ALA A 54 15.77 -5.67 5.49
C ALA A 54 15.44 -4.56 6.52
N MET A 55 14.16 -4.20 6.65
CA MET A 55 13.72 -3.21 7.64
C MET A 55 13.88 -3.68 9.09
N ALA A 56 13.71 -4.98 9.37
CA ALA A 56 13.96 -5.54 10.69
C ALA A 56 15.44 -5.40 11.08
N LYS A 57 16.35 -5.72 10.17
CA LYS A 57 17.80 -5.53 10.37
C LYS A 57 18.19 -4.06 10.59
N VAL A 58 17.58 -3.14 9.86
CA VAL A 58 17.77 -1.69 10.11
C VAL A 58 17.28 -1.31 11.51
N GLY A 59 16.17 -1.89 11.96
CA GLY A 59 15.65 -1.74 13.31
C GLY A 59 16.65 -2.19 14.39
N GLU A 60 17.27 -3.36 14.20
CA GLU A 60 18.31 -3.88 15.10
C GLU A 60 19.51 -2.92 15.18
N VAL A 61 20.03 -2.48 14.05
CA VAL A 61 21.14 -1.51 14.00
C VAL A 61 20.76 -0.20 14.71
N ARG A 62 19.54 0.30 14.50
CA ARG A 62 19.05 1.50 15.18
C ARG A 62 18.99 1.33 16.69
N SER A 63 18.63 0.15 17.19
CA SER A 63 18.56 -0.15 18.62
C SER A 63 19.94 -0.21 19.30
N GLN A 64 20.98 -0.54 18.55
CA GLN A 64 22.38 -0.54 19.00
C GLN A 64 23.04 0.84 18.85
N GLY A 65 22.36 1.79 18.20
CA GLY A 65 22.83 3.15 18.05
C GLY A 65 22.86 3.89 19.39
N PRO A 66 23.69 4.94 19.52
CA PRO A 66 23.76 5.74 20.73
C PRO A 66 22.39 6.33 21.07
N LEU A 67 21.94 6.13 22.30
CA LEU A 67 20.79 6.84 22.87
C LEU A 67 21.27 8.28 23.15
N ASN A 68 20.86 9.22 22.29
CA ASN A 68 20.97 10.65 22.58
C ASN A 68 19.87 11.07 23.56
#